data_AF-A0A510IVK8-F1
#
_entry.id   AF-A0A510IVK8-F1
#
_cell.length_a   1.000
_cell.length_b   1.000
_cell.length_c   1.000
_cell.angle_alpha   90.00
_cell.angle_beta   90.00
_cell.angle_gamma   90.00
#
_symmetry.space_group_name_H-M   'P 1'
#
loop_
_entity.id
_entity.type
_entity.pdbx_description
1 polymer ?
#
loop_
_entity_poly.entity_id
_entity_poly.type
_entity_poly.pdbx_seq_one_letter_code
_entity_poly.pdbx_strand_id
1 'polypeptide(L)'
;MVYAVRRLDALLLLIVTAALWFAFLVELLKQQPPCPLCLLQRVAFTMVGVGLLMNLRFGMRPAHYGVVILSGLAGLAVAGRQVLLHILPGNPGFGGHISAYTFIPGPPSPFLACLHTVG
;
A
#
# COMPACT_ATOMS: atom_id res chain seq x y z
N MET A 1 6.39 24.86 -19.42
CA MET A 1 5.19 24.14 -18.95
C MET A 1 5.31 22.62 -19.14
N VAL A 2 5.47 22.10 -20.36
CA VAL A 2 5.54 20.63 -20.64
C VAL A 2 6.68 19.88 -19.91
N TYR A 3 7.83 20.53 -19.72
CA TYR A 3 8.97 19.94 -18.98
C TYR A 3 8.71 19.77 -17.47
N ALA A 4 7.86 20.61 -16.86
CA ALA A 4 7.54 20.50 -15.45
C ALA A 4 6.70 19.25 -15.18
N VAL A 5 5.63 19.05 -15.96
CA VAL A 5 4.75 17.88 -15.83
C VAL A 5 5.52 16.57 -16.00
N ARG A 6 6.39 16.48 -17.00
CA ARG A 6 7.20 15.28 -17.23
C ARG A 6 8.17 14.97 -16.07
N ARG A 7 8.67 16.00 -15.37
CA ARG A 7 9.49 15.83 -14.15
C ARG A 7 8.64 15.36 -12.97
N LEU A 8 7.42 15.87 -12.81
CA LEU A 8 6.47 15.43 -11.78
C LEU A 8 6.07 13.96 -11.97
N ASP A 9 5.69 13.55 -13.18
CA ASP A 9 5.35 12.15 -13.47
C ASP A 9 6.53 11.21 -13.17
N ALA A 10 7.75 11.60 -13.57
CA ALA A 10 8.95 10.81 -13.28
C ALA A 10 9.26 10.72 -11.78
N LEU A 11 9.13 11.82 -11.04
CA LEU A 11 9.33 11.85 -9.59
C LEU A 11 8.32 10.96 -8.87
N LEU A 12 7.07 11.02 -9.29
CA LEU A 12 5.98 10.25 -8.72
C LEU A 12 6.16 8.74 -9.01
N LEU A 13 6.68 8.38 -10.19
CA LEU A 13 7.04 7.00 -10.54
C LEU A 13 8.17 6.48 -9.64
N LEU A 14 9.20 7.30 -9.40
CA LEU A 14 10.29 6.98 -8.48
C LEU A 14 9.79 6.75 -7.05
N ILE A 15 8.90 7.61 -6.55
CA ILE A 15 8.34 7.48 -5.20
C ILE A 15 7.54 6.17 -5.07
N VAL A 16 6.69 5.84 -6.05
CA VAL A 16 5.89 4.60 -6.02
C VAL A 16 6.80 3.37 -6.06
N THR A 17 7.78 3.33 -6.97
CA THR A 17 8.71 2.19 -7.05
C THR A 17 9.53 2.00 -5.78
N ALA A 18 10.02 3.08 -5.17
CA ALA A 18 10.73 3.03 -3.90
C ALA A 18 9.84 2.51 -2.75
N ALA A 19 8.58 2.94 -2.69
CA ALA A 19 7.62 2.46 -1.68
C ALA A 19 7.33 0.96 -1.83
N LEU A 20 7.17 0.45 -3.06
CA LEU A 20 6.98 -0.99 -3.30
C LEU A 20 8.20 -1.81 -2.87
N TRP A 21 9.40 -1.30 -3.15
CA TRP A 21 10.67 -1.91 -2.75
C TRP A 21 10.79 -1.98 -1.24
N PHE A 22 10.53 -0.87 -0.55
CA PHE A 22 10.55 -0.80 0.91
C PHE A 22 9.57 -1.79 1.54
N ALA A 23 8.34 -1.89 1.01
CA ALA A 23 7.37 -2.86 1.48
C ALA A 23 7.85 -4.32 1.34
N PHE A 24 8.52 -4.67 0.22
CA PHE A 24 9.09 -6.01 0.02
C PHE A 24 10.21 -6.29 1.01
N LEU A 25 11.08 -5.32 1.30
CA LEU A 25 12.14 -5.49 2.30
C LEU A 25 11.56 -5.82 3.66
N VAL A 26 10.54 -5.09 4.11
CA VAL A 26 9.93 -5.30 5.42
C VAL A 26 9.28 -6.68 5.52
N GLU A 27 8.62 -7.14 4.46
CA GLU A 27 8.03 -8.49 4.40
C GLU A 27 9.10 -9.58 4.44
N LEU A 28 10.20 -9.42 3.70
CA LEU A 28 11.32 -10.36 3.68
C LEU A 28 12.04 -10.45 5.04
N LEU A 29 12.18 -9.31 5.73
CA LEU A 29 12.82 -9.25 7.05
C LEU A 29 11.94 -9.85 8.15
N LYS A 30 10.61 -9.75 8.03
CA LYS A 30 9.67 -10.17 9.08
C LYS A 30 9.21 -11.64 9.00
N GLN A 31 9.53 -12.37 7.92
CA GLN A 31 9.31 -13.83 7.79
C GLN A 31 7.89 -14.29 8.24
N GLN A 32 6.87 -13.47 8.01
CA GLN A 32 5.49 -13.75 8.42
C GLN A 32 4.61 -13.96 7.19
N PRO A 33 3.59 -14.83 7.28
CA PRO A 33 2.71 -15.13 6.15
C PRO A 33 1.96 -13.85 5.70
N PRO A 34 2.03 -13.48 4.40
CA PRO A 34 1.49 -12.22 3.91
C PRO A 34 -0.05 -12.23 3.98
N CYS A 35 -0.63 -11.16 4.52
CA CYS A 35 -2.08 -11.02 4.60
C CYS A 35 -2.68 -10.86 3.18
N PRO A 36 -3.74 -11.62 2.81
CA PRO A 36 -4.28 -11.65 1.46
C PRO A 36 -4.83 -10.30 0.95
N LEU A 37 -5.21 -9.37 1.84
CA LEU A 37 -5.62 -8.02 1.45
C LEU A 37 -4.44 -7.12 1.03
N CYS A 38 -3.28 -7.23 1.70
CA CYS A 38 -2.08 -6.44 1.35
C CYS A 38 -1.56 -6.79 -0.04
N LEU A 39 -1.68 -8.05 -0.44
CA LEU A 39 -1.25 -8.50 -1.76
C LEU A 39 -2.11 -7.84 -2.86
N LEU A 40 -3.42 -7.69 -2.64
CA LEU A 40 -4.32 -6.97 -3.54
C LEU A 40 -3.97 -5.47 -3.62
N GLN A 41 -3.67 -4.85 -2.48
CA GLN A 41 -3.26 -3.44 -2.40
C GLN A 41 -1.99 -3.20 -3.24
N ARG A 42 -1.02 -4.12 -3.18
CA ARG A 42 0.22 -4.00 -3.97
C ARG A 42 -0.03 -4.09 -5.47
N VAL A 43 -0.94 -4.96 -5.91
CA VAL A 43 -1.33 -5.07 -7.32
C VAL A 43 -2.02 -3.78 -7.80
N ALA A 44 -2.78 -3.10 -6.93
CA ALA A 44 -3.33 -1.78 -7.25
C ALA A 44 -2.21 -0.74 -7.46
N PHE A 45 -1.18 -0.73 -6.58
CA PHE A 45 -0.04 0.18 -6.74
C PHE A 45 0.84 -0.12 -7.96
N THR A 46 1.01 -1.39 -8.35
CA THR A 46 1.72 -1.72 -9.60
C THR A 46 0.94 -1.24 -10.82
N MET A 47 -0.39 -1.35 -10.81
CA MET A 47 -1.26 -0.80 -11.87
C MET A 47 -1.16 0.73 -11.98
N VAL A 48 -1.12 1.45 -10.84
CA VAL A 48 -0.87 2.91 -10.84
C VAL A 48 0.50 3.23 -11.47
N GLY A 49 1.55 2.50 -11.07
CA GLY A 49 2.90 2.66 -11.61
C GLY A 49 2.98 2.41 -13.12
N VAL A 50 2.28 1.38 -13.62
CA VAL A 50 2.18 1.09 -15.07
C VAL A 50 1.44 2.22 -15.80
N GLY A 51 0.32 2.73 -15.25
CA GLY A 51 -0.41 3.86 -15.81
C GLY A 51 0.46 5.13 -15.93
N LEU A 52 1.30 5.36 -14.92
CA LEU A 52 2.23 6.49 -14.92
C LEU A 52 3.41 6.32 -15.89
N LEU A 53 3.93 5.09 -16.02
CA LEU A 53 4.96 4.75 -17.01
C LEU A 53 4.43 4.93 -18.45
N MET A 54 3.17 4.55 -18.67
CA MET A 54 2.45 4.76 -19.92
C MET A 54 2.35 6.26 -20.27
N ASN A 55 2.05 7.11 -19.27
CA ASN A 55 1.98 8.57 -19.42
C ASN A 55 3.34 9.17 -19.85
N LEU A 56 4.44 8.63 -19.32
CA LEU A 56 5.81 9.07 -19.67
C LEU A 56 6.21 8.69 -21.10
N ARG A 57 5.75 7.53 -21.59
CA ARG A 57 6.16 6.94 -22.88
C ARG A 57 5.33 7.41 -24.08
N PHE A 58 4.02 7.63 -23.91
CA PHE A 58 3.10 8.01 -24.99
C PHE A 58 2.73 9.51 -25.03
N GLY A 59 3.17 10.29 -24.03
CA GLY A 59 2.84 11.71 -23.90
C GLY A 59 1.47 11.95 -23.25
N MET A 60 1.23 13.18 -22.80
CA MET A 60 0.04 13.56 -22.02
C MET A 60 -1.23 13.35 -22.85
N ARG A 61 -1.97 12.26 -22.55
CA ARG A 61 -3.26 11.94 -23.17
C ARG A 61 -4.30 11.73 -22.09
N PRO A 62 -5.51 12.32 -22.23
CA PRO A 62 -6.56 12.24 -21.19
C PRO A 62 -6.98 10.79 -20.88
N ALA A 63 -6.88 9.88 -21.86
CA ALA A 63 -7.15 8.46 -21.67
C ALA A 63 -6.24 7.79 -20.62
N HIS A 64 -5.00 8.26 -20.46
CA HIS A 64 -4.02 7.65 -19.53
C HIS A 64 -4.29 8.08 -18.09
N TYR A 65 -4.76 9.30 -17.89
CA TYR A 65 -5.24 9.77 -16.58
C TYR A 65 -6.42 8.94 -16.07
N GLY A 66 -7.29 8.47 -16.96
CA GLY A 66 -8.38 7.55 -16.59
C GLY A 66 -7.87 6.26 -15.94
N VAL A 67 -6.79 5.66 -16.47
CA VAL A 67 -6.19 4.44 -15.90
C VAL A 67 -5.58 4.69 -14.52
N VAL A 68 -4.92 5.84 -14.34
CA VAL A 68 -4.34 6.24 -13.05
C VAL A 68 -5.43 6.49 -12.00
N ILE A 69 -6.54 7.14 -12.38
CA ILE A 69 -7.65 7.41 -11.47
C ILE A 69 -8.38 6.12 -11.08
N LEU A 70 -8.66 5.24 -12.05
CA LEU A 70 -9.33 3.95 -11.78
C LEU A 70 -8.48 3.05 -10.88
N SER A 71 -7.17 2.98 -11.11
CA SER A 71 -6.25 2.22 -10.25
C SER A 71 -6.11 2.82 -8.85
N GLY A 72 -6.13 4.15 -8.70
CA GLY A 72 -6.19 4.83 -7.42
C GLY A 72 -7.48 4.54 -6.64
N LEU A 73 -8.64 4.56 -7.30
CA LEU A 73 -9.92 4.21 -6.70
C LEU A 73 -9.96 2.75 -6.24
N ALA A 74 -9.40 1.83 -7.03
CA ALA A 74 -9.26 0.43 -6.62
C ALA A 74 -8.39 0.28 -5.36
N GLY A 75 -7.25 0.99 -5.28
CA GLY A 75 -6.39 0.99 -4.09
C GLY A 75 -7.07 1.60 -2.85
N LEU A 76 -7.88 2.65 -3.03
CA LEU A 76 -8.66 3.27 -1.97
C LEU A 76 -9.75 2.32 -1.45
N ALA A 77 -10.45 1.62 -2.34
CA ALA A 77 -11.49 0.66 -1.95
C ALA A 77 -10.91 -0.51 -1.12
N VAL A 78 -9.74 -1.04 -1.49
CA VAL A 78 -9.05 -2.09 -0.74
C VAL A 78 -8.61 -1.59 0.64
N ALA A 79 -8.06 -0.37 0.73
CA ALA A 79 -7.68 0.24 2.00
C ALA A 79 -8.90 0.53 2.90
N GLY A 80 -10.01 1.01 2.33
CA GLY A 80 -11.24 1.25 3.07
C GLY A 80 -11.78 -0.04 3.69
N ARG A 81 -11.68 -1.16 2.97
CA ARG A 81 -12.05 -2.48 3.51
C ARG A 81 -11.14 -2.91 4.65
N GLN A 82 -9.84 -2.66 4.55
CA GLN A 82 -8.87 -2.94 5.63
C GLN A 82 -9.24 -2.19 6.91
N VAL A 83 -9.55 -0.90 6.80
CA VAL A 83 -9.96 -0.06 7.94
C VAL A 83 -11.27 -0.56 8.55
N LEU A 84 -12.25 -0.91 7.73
CA LEU A 84 -13.54 -1.41 8.20
C LEU A 84 -13.42 -2.74 8.98
N LEU A 85 -12.54 -3.63 8.54
CA LEU A 85 -12.22 -4.89 9.24
C LEU A 85 -11.45 -4.64 10.55
N HIS A 86 -10.70 -3.55 10.65
CA HIS A 86 -9.97 -3.17 11.87
C HIS A 86 -10.89 -2.53 12.93
N ILE A 87 -11.99 -1.89 12.50
CA ILE A 87 -12.97 -1.29 13.41
C ILE A 87 -13.96 -2.31 13.97
N LEU A 88 -14.27 -3.40 13.26
CA LEU A 88 -15.21 -4.42 13.75
C LEU A 88 -14.59 -5.24 14.92
N PRO A 89 -15.07 -5.05 16.18
CA PRO A 89 -14.56 -5.79 17.32
C PRO A 89 -15.23 -7.17 17.34
N GLY A 90 -14.57 -8.17 16.76
CA GLY A 90 -15.11 -9.53 16.71
C GLY A 90 -14.55 -10.44 15.62
N ASN A 91 -13.75 -9.93 14.69
CA ASN A 91 -13.02 -10.78 13.75
C ASN A 91 -11.62 -11.08 14.30
N PRO A 92 -11.23 -12.36 14.51
CA PRO A 92 -9.82 -12.68 14.62
C PRO A 92 -9.20 -12.28 13.27
N GLY A 93 -8.44 -11.19 13.27
CA GLY A 93 -7.78 -10.68 12.08
C GLY A 93 -6.99 -11.79 11.38
N PHE A 94 -6.82 -11.66 10.07
CA PHE A 94 -5.98 -12.55 9.25
C PHE A 94 -4.58 -12.69 9.86
N GLY A 95 -4.47 -13.71 10.72
CA GLY A 95 -3.54 -13.78 11.84
C GLY A 95 -4.05 -14.80 12.84
N GLY A 96 -4.42 -15.99 12.36
CA GLY A 96 -4.23 -17.17 13.21
C GLY A 96 -2.77 -17.18 13.65
N HIS A 97 -2.53 -17.46 14.93
CA HIS A 97 -1.24 -17.56 15.64
C HIS A 97 -0.81 -16.44 16.60
N ILE A 98 -1.66 -15.49 16.99
CA ILE A 98 -1.38 -14.73 18.23
C ILE A 98 -2.49 -14.67 19.28
N SER A 99 -3.70 -15.11 18.95
CA SER A 99 -4.83 -15.14 19.89
C SER A 99 -4.86 -16.39 20.78
N ALA A 100 -3.69 -16.86 21.22
CA ALA A 100 -3.58 -17.95 22.20
C ALA A 100 -2.59 -17.68 23.33
N TYR A 101 -1.73 -16.65 23.26
CA TYR A 101 -0.65 -16.45 24.24
C TYR A 101 -0.73 -15.19 25.10
N THR A 102 -1.79 -14.37 25.04
CA THR A 102 -1.84 -13.17 25.89
C THR A 102 -3.21 -12.97 26.52
N PHE A 103 -3.50 -13.88 27.43
CA PHE A 103 -4.33 -13.74 28.62
C PHE A 103 -3.72 -12.70 29.61
N ILE A 104 -3.23 -11.54 29.14
CA ILE A 104 -2.56 -10.51 29.96
C ILE A 104 -3.07 -9.12 29.50
N PRO A 105 -3.49 -8.23 30.42
CA PRO A 105 -4.20 -7.00 30.09
C PRO A 105 -3.23 -5.88 29.65
N GLY A 106 -3.56 -5.20 28.54
CA GLY A 106 -2.95 -3.91 28.17
C GLY A 106 -3.18 -3.51 26.70
N PRO A 107 -3.79 -2.34 26.40
CA PRO A 107 -3.86 -1.78 25.04
C PRO A 107 -3.09 -0.42 24.93
N PRO A 108 -2.89 0.20 23.73
CA PRO A 108 -3.21 -0.28 22.38
C PRO A 108 -2.13 -0.02 21.29
N SER A 109 -2.34 -0.72 20.17
CA SER A 109 -2.02 -0.33 18.79
C SER A 109 -0.65 -0.72 18.19
N PRO A 110 -0.64 -1.29 16.96
CA PRO A 110 0.57 -1.50 16.17
C PRO A 110 1.26 -0.19 15.75
N PHE A 111 0.68 0.99 16.08
CA PHE A 111 1.28 2.30 15.85
C PHE A 111 2.48 2.57 16.77
N LEU A 112 2.47 2.08 18.01
CA LEU A 112 3.59 2.29 18.94
C LEU A 112 4.83 1.48 18.55
N ALA A 113 4.65 0.34 17.87
CA ALA A 113 5.75 -0.50 17.39
C ALA A 113 6.51 0.13 16.20
N CYS A 114 5.85 0.96 15.38
CA CYS A 114 6.51 1.74 14.33
C CYS A 114 7.32 2.92 14.89
N LEU A 115 6.98 3.47 16.06
CA LEU A 115 7.72 4.58 16.65
C LEU A 115 9.06 4.13 17.26
N HIS A 116 9.19 2.87 17.69
CA HIS A 116 10.41 2.34 18.32
C HIS A 116 11.44 1.76 17.33
N THR A 117 11.21 1.87 16.02
CA THR A 117 12.19 1.47 14.98
C THR A 117 12.80 2.67 14.23
N VAL A 118 12.49 3.89 14.66
CA VAL A 118 13.10 5.15 14.15
C VAL A 118 13.89 5.87 15.27
N GLY A 119 14.31 5.13 16.30
CA GLY A 119 15.24 5.59 17.33
C GLY A 119 16.50 4.75 17.30
#